data_AF-A0A7C5KFD5-F1
#
_entry.id   AF-A0A7C5KFD5-F1
#
_cell.length_a   1.000
_cell.length_b   1.000
_cell.length_c   1.000
_cell.angle_alpha   90.00
_cell.angle_beta   90.00
_cell.angle_gamma   90.00
#
_symmetry.space_group_name_H-M   'P 1'
#
loop_
_entity.id
_entity.type
_entity.pdbx_description
1 polymer ?
#
loop_
_entity_poly.entity_id
_entity_poly.type
_entity_poly.pdbx_seq_one_letter_code
_entity_poly.pdbx_strand_id
1 'polypeptide(L)'
;RFRVPVLPATLGGLVLIALTLVAGHHYPLLLSVKEWKLLLLGYIYVASVTPVWILLQPRDFLNSFLLYALLVAGVAGTLLVDPALHMKAWAGFKTDLGPLFPILFVTVACGALSGFHSLVASGTTAKQLDSEAHARPIAMGAMLIESLLAVVALVTAAMLVPGKYDSQIHEGAVHVFASGIARFVDAAGGSFAFGLTFASVAVAEFALTSLDTATRIARFAFQELLQVPEEAGGSVASLRRLFSRNRFLATTVTVFFGGWLALSGGERTIWPIFGAANQLLAALAFLAVFVWMAHRGKKAGFLAVPTVFMFLVTLGALGWEAVHFVEKKNWILAVLAVFLAVLAVVLAFDAFRVLSRSRAEGASPAPEPE
;
A
#
# COMPACT_ATOMS: atom_id res chain seq x y z
N ARG A 1 -25.37 -16.41 2.94
CA ARG A 1 -26.32 -16.19 4.05
C ARG A 1 -27.66 -15.61 3.58
N PHE A 2 -27.68 -14.64 2.66
CA PHE A 2 -28.93 -14.10 2.09
C PHE A 2 -29.33 -14.68 0.71
N ARG A 3 -28.46 -15.51 0.09
CA ARG A 3 -28.67 -16.11 -1.25
C ARG A 3 -29.11 -15.09 -2.33
N VAL A 4 -28.78 -13.81 -2.16
CA VAL A 4 -29.02 -12.79 -3.19
C VAL A 4 -28.03 -13.06 -4.33
N PRO A 5 -28.49 -13.12 -5.59
CA PRO A 5 -27.58 -13.25 -6.72
C PRO A 5 -26.63 -12.05 -6.77
N VAL A 6 -25.38 -12.29 -7.20
CA VAL A 6 -24.30 -11.28 -7.15
C VAL A 6 -24.66 -10.04 -7.98
N LEU A 7 -25.25 -10.21 -9.16
CA LEU A 7 -25.54 -9.10 -10.07
C LEU A 7 -26.57 -8.10 -9.49
N PRO A 8 -27.78 -8.49 -9.04
CA PRO A 8 -28.70 -7.59 -8.34
C PRO A 8 -28.09 -6.89 -7.13
N ALA A 9 -27.32 -7.63 -6.31
CA ALA A 9 -26.64 -7.04 -5.15
C ALA A 9 -25.61 -5.98 -5.57
N THR A 10 -24.86 -6.25 -6.64
CA THR A 10 -23.88 -5.32 -7.22
C THR A 10 -24.57 -4.06 -7.74
N LEU A 11 -25.61 -4.21 -8.56
CA LEU A 11 -26.36 -3.08 -9.11
C LEU A 11 -26.99 -2.23 -8.00
N GLY A 12 -27.60 -2.87 -7.00
CA GLY A 12 -28.14 -2.17 -5.84
C GLY A 12 -27.05 -1.39 -5.09
N GLY A 13 -25.89 -2.00 -4.85
CA GLY A 13 -24.74 -1.35 -4.21
C GLY A 13 -24.23 -0.14 -5.00
N LEU A 14 -24.10 -0.26 -6.34
CA LEU A 14 -23.66 0.83 -7.20
C LEU A 14 -24.67 1.99 -7.24
N VAL A 15 -25.96 1.69 -7.26
CA VAL A 15 -27.02 2.72 -7.17
C VAL A 15 -26.93 3.44 -5.83
N LEU A 16 -26.77 2.72 -4.73
CA LEU A 16 -26.60 3.35 -3.41
C LEU A 16 -25.36 4.24 -3.35
N ILE A 17 -24.23 3.80 -3.90
CA ILE A 17 -23.02 4.62 -3.99
C ILE A 17 -23.28 5.90 -4.79
N ALA A 18 -23.89 5.79 -5.97
CA ALA A 18 -24.23 6.96 -6.79
C ALA A 18 -25.16 7.93 -6.06
N LEU A 19 -26.18 7.42 -5.36
CA LEU A 19 -27.07 8.23 -4.53
C LEU A 19 -26.32 8.92 -3.40
N THR A 20 -25.40 8.23 -2.72
CA THR A 20 -24.58 8.85 -1.66
C THR A 20 -23.60 9.89 -2.17
N LEU A 21 -23.06 9.74 -3.38
CA LEU A 21 -22.21 10.75 -4.02
C LEU A 21 -23.02 12.02 -4.34
N VAL A 22 -24.21 11.87 -4.91
CA VAL A 22 -25.12 12.99 -5.20
C VAL A 22 -25.57 13.66 -3.90
N ALA A 23 -25.99 12.86 -2.91
CA ALA A 23 -26.41 13.38 -1.61
C ALA A 23 -25.25 14.10 -0.89
N GLY A 24 -24.05 13.54 -0.91
CA GLY A 24 -22.86 14.17 -0.31
C GLY A 24 -22.43 15.45 -1.02
N HIS A 25 -22.67 15.56 -2.33
CA HIS A 25 -22.44 16.79 -3.09
C HIS A 25 -23.42 17.91 -2.69
N HIS A 26 -24.70 17.59 -2.48
CA HIS A 26 -25.72 18.57 -2.08
C HIS A 26 -25.74 18.87 -0.57
N TYR A 27 -25.38 17.89 0.26
CA TYR A 27 -25.42 17.96 1.72
C TYR A 27 -24.06 17.56 2.32
N PRO A 28 -23.00 18.36 2.10
CA PRO A 28 -21.66 18.00 2.54
C PRO A 28 -21.53 18.02 4.07
N LEU A 29 -20.94 16.96 4.62
CA LEU A 29 -20.54 16.91 6.02
C LEU A 29 -19.18 17.60 6.20
N LEU A 30 -19.22 18.84 6.66
CA LEU A 30 -18.04 19.67 6.90
C LEU A 30 -17.43 19.39 8.27
N LEU A 31 -16.73 18.26 8.38
CA LEU A 31 -15.94 17.93 9.58
C LEU A 31 -14.51 18.45 9.45
N SER A 32 -13.92 18.84 10.58
CA SER A 32 -12.50 19.15 10.66
C SER A 32 -11.64 17.91 10.38
N VAL A 33 -10.38 18.14 9.99
CA VAL A 33 -9.40 17.05 9.77
C VAL A 33 -9.27 16.15 11.00
N LYS A 34 -9.33 16.72 12.21
CA LYS A 34 -9.24 15.95 13.45
C LYS A 34 -10.46 15.06 13.65
N GLU A 35 -11.66 15.56 13.40
CA GLU A 35 -12.90 14.78 13.48
C GLU A 35 -12.91 13.65 12.46
N TRP A 36 -12.48 13.92 11.22
CA TRP A 36 -12.29 12.87 10.21
C TRP A 36 -11.30 11.81 10.66
N LYS A 37 -10.12 12.20 11.19
CA LYS A 37 -9.13 11.26 11.72
C LYS A 37 -9.74 10.37 12.83
N LEU A 38 -10.48 10.95 13.77
CA LEU A 38 -11.13 10.19 14.85
C LEU A 38 -12.22 9.25 14.34
N LEU A 39 -13.06 9.69 13.40
CA LEU A 39 -14.09 8.87 12.77
C LEU A 39 -13.45 7.68 12.05
N LEU A 40 -12.41 7.94 11.26
CA LEU A 40 -11.68 6.89 10.55
C LEU A 40 -11.05 5.90 11.52
N LEU A 41 -10.44 6.35 12.62
CA LEU A 41 -9.87 5.47 13.65
C LEU A 41 -10.93 4.55 14.29
N GLY A 42 -12.11 5.08 14.60
CA GLY A 42 -13.23 4.27 15.09
C GLY A 42 -13.68 3.24 14.06
N TYR A 43 -13.83 3.68 12.80
CA TYR A 43 -14.21 2.82 11.68
C TYR A 43 -13.21 1.67 11.47
N ILE A 44 -11.90 1.96 11.38
CA ILE A 44 -10.89 0.94 11.08
C ILE A 44 -10.67 -0.04 12.23
N TYR A 45 -10.98 0.38 13.46
CA TYR A 45 -11.00 -0.54 14.61
C TYR A 45 -12.08 -1.60 14.41
N VAL A 46 -13.31 -1.15 14.10
CA VAL A 46 -14.44 -2.06 13.82
C VAL A 46 -14.16 -2.92 12.60
N ALA A 47 -13.57 -2.37 11.55
CA ALA A 47 -13.22 -3.09 10.33
C ALA A 47 -12.17 -4.21 10.57
N SER A 48 -11.15 -3.93 11.38
CA SER A 48 -10.07 -4.89 11.65
C SER A 48 -10.52 -6.10 12.48
N VAL A 49 -11.46 -5.91 13.42
CA VAL A 49 -12.00 -7.00 14.28
C VAL A 49 -13.12 -7.80 13.61
N THR A 50 -13.85 -7.15 12.70
CA THR A 50 -14.96 -7.73 11.95
C THR A 50 -14.43 -8.74 10.93
N PRO A 51 -15.13 -9.88 10.71
CA PRO A 51 -14.75 -10.82 9.67
C PRO A 51 -14.72 -10.20 8.26
N VAL A 52 -13.74 -10.64 7.47
CA VAL A 52 -13.42 -10.11 6.13
C VAL A 52 -14.65 -10.02 5.22
N TRP A 53 -15.49 -11.06 5.22
CA TRP A 53 -16.65 -11.17 4.33
C TRP A 53 -17.81 -10.22 4.69
N ILE A 54 -17.84 -9.66 5.90
CA ILE A 54 -18.94 -8.77 6.33
C ILE A 54 -18.71 -7.35 5.82
N LEU A 55 -17.48 -6.85 5.91
CA LEU A 55 -17.17 -5.46 5.61
C LEU A 55 -16.15 -5.33 4.48
N LEU A 56 -14.93 -5.86 4.66
CA LEU A 56 -13.84 -5.67 3.71
C LEU A 56 -14.20 -6.18 2.31
N GLN A 57 -14.64 -7.43 2.18
CA GLN A 57 -14.89 -8.04 0.88
C GLN A 57 -15.97 -7.32 0.04
N PRO A 58 -17.21 -7.08 0.56
CA PRO A 58 -18.22 -6.38 -0.23
C PRO A 58 -17.84 -4.92 -0.52
N ARG A 59 -17.13 -4.26 0.40
CA ARG A 59 -16.66 -2.90 0.23
C ARG A 59 -15.59 -2.78 -0.84
N ASP A 60 -14.54 -3.60 -0.76
CA ASP A 60 -13.44 -3.62 -1.72
C ASP A 60 -13.95 -3.96 -3.13
N PHE A 61 -14.91 -4.89 -3.22
CA PHE A 61 -15.57 -5.22 -4.46
C PHE A 61 -16.31 -4.02 -5.07
N LEU A 62 -17.14 -3.32 -4.28
CA LEU A 62 -17.86 -2.13 -4.78
C LEU A 62 -16.93 -0.96 -5.12
N ASN A 63 -15.90 -0.72 -4.29
CA ASN A 63 -14.92 0.34 -4.52
C ASN A 63 -14.09 0.12 -5.80
N SER A 64 -13.90 -1.14 -6.21
CA SER A 64 -13.24 -1.47 -7.48
C SER A 64 -13.97 -0.83 -8.68
N PHE A 65 -15.30 -0.75 -8.65
CA PHE A 65 -16.06 -0.07 -9.72
C PHE A 65 -15.84 1.44 -9.75
N LEU A 66 -15.68 2.08 -8.59
CA LEU A 66 -15.31 3.50 -8.53
C LEU A 66 -13.92 3.73 -9.13
N LEU A 67 -12.95 2.87 -8.81
CA LEU A 67 -11.63 2.91 -9.42
C LEU A 67 -11.70 2.71 -10.94
N TYR A 68 -12.50 1.76 -11.43
CA TYR A 68 -12.66 1.54 -12.87
C TYR A 68 -13.29 2.74 -13.57
N ALA A 69 -14.35 3.32 -12.98
CA ALA A 69 -14.98 4.53 -13.50
C ALA A 69 -14.00 5.71 -13.52
N LEU A 70 -13.18 5.87 -12.48
CA LEU A 70 -12.13 6.87 -12.38
C LEU A 70 -11.07 6.71 -13.48
N LEU A 71 -10.63 5.47 -13.73
CA LEU A 71 -9.66 5.17 -14.78
C LEU A 71 -10.22 5.39 -16.18
N VAL A 72 -11.46 4.99 -16.43
CA VAL A 72 -12.14 5.26 -17.70
C VAL A 72 -12.22 6.77 -17.93
N ALA A 73 -12.65 7.55 -16.93
CA ALA A 73 -12.70 9.01 -17.02
C ALA A 73 -11.30 9.62 -17.25
N GLY A 74 -10.27 9.12 -16.55
CA GLY A 74 -8.90 9.61 -16.70
C GLY A 74 -8.27 9.31 -18.06
N VAL A 75 -8.43 8.08 -18.56
CA VAL A 75 -7.88 7.65 -19.85
C VAL A 75 -8.64 8.31 -21.00
N ALA A 76 -9.98 8.24 -21.00
CA ALA A 76 -10.79 8.91 -22.02
C ALA A 76 -10.55 10.42 -22.00
N GLY A 77 -10.49 11.03 -20.81
CA GLY A 77 -10.15 12.43 -20.63
C GLY A 77 -8.81 12.80 -21.25
N THR A 78 -7.77 12.01 -20.98
CA THR A 78 -6.43 12.24 -21.55
C THR A 78 -6.44 12.17 -23.07
N LEU A 79 -7.11 11.18 -23.65
CA LEU A 79 -7.14 10.97 -25.10
C LEU A 79 -8.02 11.98 -25.84
N LEU A 80 -9.11 12.43 -25.24
CA LEU A 80 -10.06 13.36 -25.87
C LEU A 80 -9.65 14.82 -25.71
N VAL A 81 -9.09 15.19 -24.56
CA VAL A 81 -8.70 16.57 -24.26
C VAL A 81 -7.32 16.92 -24.84
N ASP A 82 -6.45 15.93 -25.01
CA ASP A 82 -5.05 16.10 -25.43
C ASP A 82 -4.35 17.23 -24.65
N PRO A 83 -4.21 17.08 -23.32
CA PRO A 83 -3.75 18.15 -22.47
C PRO A 83 -2.28 18.49 -22.74
N ALA A 84 -1.99 19.78 -22.93
CA ALA A 84 -0.62 20.25 -22.99
C ALA A 84 0.12 19.95 -21.68
N LEU A 85 1.26 19.26 -21.76
CA LEU A 85 2.09 18.96 -20.60
C LEU A 85 3.06 20.12 -20.35
N HIS A 86 3.01 20.71 -19.17
CA HIS A 86 3.80 21.87 -18.79
C HIS A 86 4.99 21.54 -17.88
N MET A 87 5.08 20.32 -17.37
CA MET A 87 6.26 19.85 -16.64
C MET A 87 7.44 19.60 -17.58
N LYS A 88 8.66 19.89 -17.10
CA LYS A 88 9.89 19.59 -17.86
C LYS A 88 10.02 18.07 -18.04
N ALA A 89 10.27 17.64 -19.28
CA ALA A 89 10.49 16.22 -19.58
C ALA A 89 11.71 15.62 -18.84
N TRP A 90 12.69 16.46 -18.51
CA TRP A 90 13.83 16.10 -17.67
C TRP A 90 13.98 17.15 -16.56
N ALA A 91 14.18 16.70 -15.33
CA ALA A 91 14.33 17.57 -14.16
C ALA A 91 15.66 17.42 -13.41
N GLY A 92 16.45 16.36 -13.68
CA GLY A 92 17.64 16.06 -12.89
C GLY A 92 17.76 14.61 -12.48
N PHE A 93 18.97 14.25 -12.07
CA PHE A 93 19.20 13.08 -11.22
C PHE A 93 19.23 13.43 -9.73
N LYS A 94 18.95 14.68 -9.36
CA LYS A 94 18.89 15.16 -7.98
C LYS A 94 17.68 16.08 -7.82
N THR A 95 16.97 15.90 -6.72
CA THR A 95 15.83 16.70 -6.30
C THR A 95 16.03 17.16 -4.84
N ASP A 96 15.09 17.93 -4.30
CA ASP A 96 15.10 18.32 -2.88
C ASP A 96 14.92 17.11 -1.94
N LEU A 97 14.42 15.99 -2.45
CA LEU A 97 14.30 14.72 -1.71
C LEU A 97 15.62 13.92 -1.70
N GLY A 98 16.56 14.25 -2.59
CA GLY A 98 17.83 13.52 -2.75
C GLY A 98 18.08 13.08 -4.20
N PRO A 99 19.09 12.20 -4.41
CA PRO A 99 19.39 11.65 -5.72
C PRO A 99 18.25 10.74 -6.20
N LEU A 100 17.99 10.73 -7.51
CA LEU A 100 16.95 9.91 -8.12
C LEU A 100 17.09 8.43 -7.74
N PHE A 101 18.32 7.90 -7.84
CA PHE A 101 18.62 6.57 -7.34
C PHE A 101 19.38 6.66 -6.01
N PRO A 102 18.97 5.93 -4.96
CA PRO A 102 17.84 5.00 -4.88
C PRO A 102 16.52 5.64 -4.39
N ILE A 103 16.50 6.94 -4.08
CA ILE A 103 15.40 7.58 -3.33
C ILE A 103 14.05 7.53 -4.05
N LEU A 104 14.02 7.54 -5.39
CA LEU A 104 12.79 7.38 -6.17
C LEU A 104 11.99 6.13 -5.76
N PHE A 105 12.69 5.01 -5.53
CA PHE A 105 12.03 3.76 -5.15
C PHE A 105 11.41 3.84 -3.75
N VAL A 106 11.96 4.65 -2.86
CA VAL A 106 11.43 4.85 -1.52
C VAL A 106 10.31 5.89 -1.50
N THR A 107 10.39 6.95 -2.30
CA THR A 107 9.43 8.05 -2.30
C THR A 107 8.18 7.77 -3.13
N VAL A 108 8.34 7.12 -4.29
CA VAL A 108 7.23 6.67 -5.15
C VAL A 108 6.70 5.30 -4.71
N ALA A 109 7.41 4.61 -3.80
CA ALA A 109 7.01 3.38 -3.12
C ALA A 109 6.20 2.44 -4.02
N CYS A 110 4.91 2.25 -3.75
CA CYS A 110 4.05 1.32 -4.47
C CYS A 110 3.93 1.58 -5.98
N GLY A 111 4.17 2.82 -6.45
CA GLY A 111 4.21 3.15 -7.88
C GLY A 111 5.51 2.76 -8.58
N ALA A 112 6.59 2.52 -7.83
CA ALA A 112 7.86 2.02 -8.36
C ALA A 112 8.01 0.51 -8.09
N LEU A 113 7.89 0.11 -6.82
CA LEU A 113 7.83 -1.27 -6.38
C LEU A 113 7.27 -1.37 -4.95
N SER A 114 6.45 -2.37 -4.66
CA SER A 114 5.84 -2.51 -3.34
C SER A 114 6.09 -3.85 -2.66
N GLY A 115 6.67 -3.79 -1.45
CA GLY A 115 6.72 -4.96 -0.57
C GLY A 115 5.38 -5.25 0.10
N PHE A 116 4.61 -4.22 0.42
CA PHE A 116 3.31 -4.35 1.08
C PHE A 116 2.33 -5.19 0.26
N HIS A 117 2.34 -5.07 -1.07
CA HIS A 117 1.51 -5.92 -1.94
C HIS A 117 1.79 -7.41 -1.77
N SER A 118 3.02 -7.82 -1.40
CA SER A 118 3.32 -9.22 -1.09
C SER A 118 2.62 -9.71 0.19
N LEU A 119 2.48 -8.84 1.20
CA LEU A 119 1.76 -9.13 2.44
C LEU A 119 0.25 -9.20 2.21
N VAL A 120 -0.28 -8.31 1.37
CA VAL A 120 -1.70 -8.33 0.97
C VAL A 120 -1.99 -9.58 0.14
N ALA A 121 -1.18 -9.86 -0.88
CA ALA A 121 -1.38 -11.01 -1.77
C ALA A 121 -1.39 -12.33 -1.00
N SER A 122 -0.44 -12.52 -0.07
CA SER A 122 -0.35 -13.73 0.76
C SER A 122 -1.38 -13.76 1.91
N GLY A 123 -1.69 -12.61 2.52
CA GLY A 123 -2.53 -12.53 3.71
C GLY A 123 -4.03 -12.51 3.44
N THR A 124 -4.46 -11.90 2.33
CA THR A 124 -5.87 -11.68 1.98
C THR A 124 -6.23 -12.24 0.61
N THR A 125 -5.55 -11.84 -0.47
CA THR A 125 -5.95 -12.19 -1.86
C THR A 125 -5.91 -13.70 -2.09
N ALA A 126 -4.84 -14.39 -1.69
CA ALA A 126 -4.69 -15.83 -1.89
C ALA A 126 -5.83 -16.65 -1.26
N LYS A 127 -6.43 -16.16 -0.17
CA LYS A 127 -7.55 -16.82 0.52
C LYS A 127 -8.91 -16.58 -0.14
N GLN A 128 -8.97 -15.69 -1.13
CA GLN A 128 -10.17 -15.33 -1.88
C GLN A 128 -10.13 -15.87 -3.32
N LEU A 129 -9.04 -16.52 -3.73
CA LEU A 129 -8.94 -17.14 -5.04
C LEU A 129 -9.78 -18.42 -5.09
N ASP A 130 -10.65 -18.53 -6.10
CA ASP A 130 -11.40 -19.76 -6.35
C ASP A 130 -10.51 -20.90 -6.88
N SER A 131 -9.42 -20.56 -7.57
CA SER A 131 -8.44 -21.51 -8.10
C SER A 131 -7.05 -20.90 -8.23
N GLU A 132 -6.01 -21.73 -8.20
CA GLU A 132 -4.62 -21.29 -8.43
C GLU A 132 -4.43 -20.68 -9.83
N ALA A 133 -5.17 -21.17 -10.83
CA ALA A 133 -5.14 -20.62 -12.19
C ALA A 133 -5.55 -19.14 -12.25
N HIS A 134 -6.33 -18.65 -11.27
CA HIS A 134 -6.71 -17.25 -11.15
C HIS A 134 -5.62 -16.36 -10.53
N ALA A 135 -4.59 -16.93 -9.90
CA ALA A 135 -3.56 -16.16 -9.21
C ALA A 135 -2.80 -15.22 -10.15
N ARG A 136 -2.33 -15.74 -11.29
CA ARG A 136 -1.59 -14.95 -12.30
C ARG A 136 -2.43 -13.82 -12.93
N PRO A 137 -3.63 -14.07 -13.49
CA PRO A 137 -4.41 -12.98 -14.10
C PRO A 137 -4.82 -11.92 -13.09
N ILE A 138 -5.13 -12.29 -11.84
CA ILE A 138 -5.47 -11.32 -10.80
C ILE A 138 -4.25 -10.49 -10.38
N ALA A 139 -3.12 -11.13 -10.09
CA ALA A 139 -1.91 -10.42 -9.68
C ALA A 139 -1.38 -9.49 -10.79
N MET A 140 -1.27 -10.00 -12.03
CA MET A 140 -0.81 -9.20 -13.16
C MET A 140 -1.81 -8.09 -13.52
N GLY A 141 -3.11 -8.41 -13.55
CA GLY A 141 -4.17 -7.46 -13.86
C GLY A 141 -4.21 -6.30 -12.86
N ALA A 142 -4.09 -6.59 -11.56
CA ALA A 142 -4.03 -5.57 -10.52
C ALA A 142 -2.81 -4.63 -10.72
N MET A 143 -1.63 -5.17 -10.98
CA MET A 143 -0.42 -4.37 -11.23
C MET A 143 -0.51 -3.50 -12.49
N LEU A 144 -1.13 -4.01 -13.56
CA LEU A 144 -1.37 -3.22 -14.78
C LEU A 144 -2.36 -2.07 -14.54
N ILE A 145 -3.44 -2.33 -13.79
CA ILE A 145 -4.44 -1.32 -13.44
C ILE A 145 -3.83 -0.22 -12.55
N GLU A 146 -3.01 -0.59 -11.56
CA GLU A 146 -2.29 0.38 -10.72
C GLU A 146 -1.24 1.17 -11.51
N SER A 147 -0.54 0.52 -12.44
CA SER A 147 0.41 1.21 -13.33
C SER A 147 -0.31 2.23 -14.23
N LEU A 148 -1.48 1.88 -14.75
CA LEU A 148 -2.33 2.80 -15.51
C LEU A 148 -2.79 3.98 -14.65
N LEU A 149 -3.19 3.74 -13.40
CA LEU A 149 -3.52 4.81 -12.45
C LEU A 149 -2.35 5.76 -12.23
N ALA A 150 -1.12 5.23 -12.06
CA ALA A 150 0.08 6.02 -11.87
C ALA A 150 0.38 6.92 -13.10
N VAL A 151 0.20 6.40 -14.31
CA VAL A 151 0.36 7.18 -15.55
C VAL A 151 -0.69 8.27 -15.66
N VAL A 152 -1.98 7.97 -15.41
CA VAL A 152 -3.04 8.98 -15.39
C VAL A 152 -2.73 10.06 -14.33
N ALA A 153 -2.26 9.66 -13.15
CA ALA A 153 -1.90 10.60 -12.10
C ALA A 153 -0.75 11.53 -12.52
N LEU A 154 0.28 10.99 -13.18
CA LEU A 154 1.36 11.79 -13.73
C LEU A 154 0.85 12.78 -14.78
N VAL A 155 -0.04 12.36 -15.68
CA VAL A 155 -0.65 13.25 -16.68
C VAL A 155 -1.43 14.37 -16.00
N THR A 156 -2.29 14.05 -15.01
CA THR A 156 -3.07 15.06 -14.27
C THR A 156 -2.21 16.07 -13.54
N ALA A 157 -1.05 15.67 -13.03
CA ALA A 157 -0.08 16.59 -12.44
C ALA A 157 0.65 17.41 -13.51
N ALA A 158 1.07 16.76 -14.61
CA ALA A 158 1.91 17.37 -15.64
C ALA A 158 1.17 18.36 -16.53
N MET A 159 -0.15 18.26 -16.66
CA MET A 159 -0.98 19.26 -17.35
C MET A 159 -1.21 20.54 -16.55
N LEU A 160 -0.84 20.58 -15.27
CA LEU A 160 -1.00 21.80 -14.48
C LEU A 160 0.04 22.84 -14.90
N VAL A 161 -0.43 24.04 -15.22
CA VAL A 161 0.44 25.19 -15.55
C VAL A 161 1.38 25.48 -14.37
N PRO A 162 2.66 25.87 -14.62
CA PRO A 162 3.60 26.19 -13.55
C PRO A 162 3.03 27.23 -12.58
N GLY A 163 3.25 27.04 -11.28
CA GLY A 163 2.63 27.84 -10.21
C GLY A 163 1.26 27.34 -9.74
N LYS A 164 0.43 26.73 -10.61
CA LYS A 164 -0.81 26.07 -10.17
C LYS A 164 -0.53 24.73 -9.49
N TYR A 165 0.46 23.99 -9.98
CA TYR A 165 0.91 22.78 -9.29
C TYR A 165 1.36 23.10 -7.87
N ASP A 166 2.20 24.13 -7.69
CA ASP A 166 2.72 24.55 -6.38
C ASP A 166 1.60 25.00 -5.44
N SER A 167 0.61 25.75 -5.93
CA SER A 167 -0.53 26.13 -5.10
C SER A 167 -1.40 24.93 -4.70
N GLN A 168 -1.64 23.99 -5.62
CA GLN A 168 -2.55 22.87 -5.39
C GLN A 168 -1.92 21.73 -4.59
N ILE A 169 -0.60 21.51 -4.70
CA ILE A 169 0.07 20.45 -3.94
C ILE A 169 0.05 20.74 -2.43
N HIS A 170 -0.12 22.00 -2.01
CA HIS A 170 -0.38 22.36 -0.62
C HIS A 170 -1.70 21.80 -0.08
N GLU A 171 -2.72 21.67 -0.93
CA GLU A 171 -3.98 20.99 -0.59
C GLU A 171 -3.84 19.45 -0.62
N GLY A 172 -2.75 18.96 -1.19
CA GLY A 172 -2.35 17.55 -1.19
C GLY A 172 -2.43 16.89 -2.55
N ALA A 173 -1.70 15.78 -2.71
CA ALA A 173 -1.61 15.05 -3.98
C ALA A 173 -2.98 14.55 -4.49
N VAL A 174 -3.89 14.21 -3.58
CA VAL A 174 -5.27 13.80 -3.94
C VAL A 174 -6.02 14.94 -4.61
N HIS A 175 -5.87 16.17 -4.12
CA HIS A 175 -6.52 17.35 -4.71
C HIS A 175 -5.99 17.65 -6.11
N VAL A 176 -4.67 17.57 -6.31
CA VAL A 176 -4.02 17.73 -7.62
C VAL A 176 -4.58 16.73 -8.63
N PHE A 177 -4.59 15.45 -8.25
CA PHE A 177 -5.12 14.38 -9.09
C PHE A 177 -6.61 14.59 -9.41
N ALA A 178 -7.42 14.81 -8.37
CA ALA A 178 -8.86 14.98 -8.52
C ALA A 178 -9.21 16.22 -9.34
N SER A 179 -8.44 17.30 -9.22
CA SER A 179 -8.57 18.49 -10.07
C SER A 179 -8.29 18.19 -11.54
N GLY A 180 -7.27 17.37 -11.85
CA GLY A 180 -7.01 16.97 -13.23
C GLY A 180 -8.14 16.13 -13.83
N ILE A 181 -8.66 15.16 -13.07
CA ILE A 181 -9.84 14.39 -13.49
C ILE A 181 -11.06 15.30 -13.65
N ALA A 182 -11.27 16.25 -12.74
CA ALA A 182 -12.36 17.21 -12.83
C ALA A 182 -12.30 18.05 -14.11
N ARG A 183 -11.11 18.44 -14.57
CA ARG A 183 -10.93 19.14 -15.86
C ARG A 183 -11.32 18.27 -17.05
N PHE A 184 -11.01 16.99 -17.01
CA PHE A 184 -11.43 16.06 -18.05
C PHE A 184 -12.94 15.89 -18.11
N VAL A 185 -13.58 15.76 -16.94
CA VAL A 185 -15.05 15.68 -16.83
C VAL A 185 -15.69 16.96 -17.35
N ASP A 186 -15.16 18.11 -16.98
CA ASP A 186 -15.62 19.43 -17.43
C ASP A 186 -15.50 19.59 -18.95
N ALA A 187 -14.36 19.21 -19.52
CA ALA A 187 -14.13 19.25 -20.97
C ALA A 187 -15.06 18.30 -21.75
N ALA A 188 -15.52 17.21 -21.13
CA ALA A 188 -16.51 16.30 -21.71
C ALA A 188 -17.97 16.80 -21.55
N GLY A 189 -18.18 18.01 -21.04
CA GLY A 189 -19.51 18.60 -20.81
C GLY A 189 -20.14 18.28 -19.45
N GLY A 190 -19.39 17.66 -18.55
CA GLY A 190 -19.79 17.46 -17.15
C GLY A 190 -19.52 18.68 -16.28
N SER A 191 -19.80 18.56 -14.97
CA SER A 191 -19.47 19.62 -14.00
C SER A 191 -18.09 19.37 -13.39
N PHE A 192 -17.22 20.39 -13.43
CA PHE A 192 -15.95 20.37 -12.69
C PHE A 192 -16.13 20.02 -11.21
N ALA A 193 -17.12 20.62 -10.53
CA ALA A 193 -17.34 20.39 -9.11
C ALA A 193 -17.72 18.93 -8.83
N PHE A 194 -18.58 18.34 -9.66
CA PHE A 194 -18.91 16.93 -9.57
C PHE A 194 -17.70 16.03 -9.83
N GLY A 195 -16.91 16.32 -10.89
CA GLY A 195 -15.70 15.57 -11.20
C GLY A 195 -14.67 15.61 -10.06
N LEU A 196 -14.53 16.76 -9.40
CA LEU A 196 -13.64 16.93 -8.24
C LEU A 196 -14.12 16.10 -7.05
N THR A 197 -15.42 16.15 -6.73
CA THR A 197 -16.01 15.33 -5.65
C THR A 197 -15.86 13.84 -5.95
N PHE A 198 -16.23 13.40 -7.15
CA PHE A 198 -16.14 12.01 -7.58
C PHE A 198 -14.71 11.47 -7.48
N ALA A 199 -13.75 12.16 -8.07
CA ALA A 199 -12.35 11.72 -8.07
C ALA A 199 -11.74 11.74 -6.66
N SER A 200 -12.07 12.73 -5.84
CA SER A 200 -11.62 12.81 -4.45
C SER A 200 -12.14 11.63 -3.63
N VAL A 201 -13.43 11.29 -3.77
CA VAL A 201 -14.04 10.16 -3.07
C VAL A 201 -13.47 8.83 -3.56
N ALA A 202 -13.34 8.63 -4.87
CA ALA A 202 -12.77 7.39 -5.42
C ALA A 202 -11.35 7.12 -4.89
N VAL A 203 -10.49 8.15 -4.84
CA VAL A 203 -9.14 8.04 -4.27
C VAL A 203 -9.18 7.83 -2.76
N ALA A 204 -10.05 8.56 -2.03
CA ALA A 204 -10.18 8.39 -0.59
C ALA A 204 -10.68 6.99 -0.20
N GLU A 205 -11.63 6.43 -0.96
CA GLU A 205 -12.12 5.08 -0.75
C GLU A 205 -11.04 4.04 -1.02
N PHE A 206 -10.26 4.19 -2.10
CA PHE A 206 -9.09 3.36 -2.41
C PHE A 206 -8.01 3.43 -1.32
N ALA A 207 -7.73 4.62 -0.77
CA ALA A 207 -6.82 4.74 0.38
C ALA A 207 -7.40 4.06 1.63
N LEU A 208 -8.72 4.12 1.82
CA LEU A 208 -9.40 3.54 2.99
C LEU A 208 -9.51 2.01 2.91
N THR A 209 -9.47 1.38 1.73
CA THR A 209 -9.34 -0.09 1.61
C THR A 209 -7.93 -0.54 2.00
N SER A 210 -6.92 0.24 1.59
CA SER A 210 -5.53 0.02 2.02
C SER A 210 -5.39 0.15 3.54
N LEU A 211 -6.05 1.13 4.16
CA LEU A 211 -6.02 1.34 5.61
C LEU A 211 -6.66 0.19 6.40
N ASP A 212 -7.81 -0.35 5.94
CA ASP A 212 -8.45 -1.53 6.56
C ASP A 212 -7.50 -2.74 6.51
N THR A 213 -6.97 -3.03 5.32
CA THR A 213 -6.04 -4.14 5.11
C THR A 213 -4.76 -3.99 5.95
N ALA A 214 -4.17 -2.78 5.98
CA ALA A 214 -2.99 -2.50 6.78
C ALA A 214 -3.24 -2.66 8.29
N THR A 215 -4.37 -2.17 8.80
CA THR A 215 -4.74 -2.32 10.22
C THR A 215 -4.92 -3.79 10.58
N ARG A 216 -5.50 -4.59 9.68
CA ARG A 216 -5.69 -6.03 9.90
C ARG A 216 -4.38 -6.80 9.85
N ILE A 217 -3.52 -6.54 8.87
CA ILE A 217 -2.19 -7.17 8.78
C ILE A 217 -1.32 -6.78 9.97
N ALA A 218 -1.31 -5.50 10.37
CA ALA A 218 -0.57 -5.05 11.54
C ALA A 218 -1.04 -5.76 12.81
N ARG A 219 -2.36 -5.95 12.98
CA ARG A 219 -2.89 -6.78 14.07
C ARG A 219 -2.36 -8.21 14.01
N PHE A 220 -2.37 -8.86 12.86
CA PHE A 220 -1.83 -10.22 12.72
C PHE A 220 -0.34 -10.27 13.07
N ALA A 221 0.44 -9.32 12.58
CA ALA A 221 1.87 -9.20 12.90
C ALA A 221 2.10 -9.03 14.41
N PHE A 222 1.32 -8.19 15.11
CA PHE A 222 1.41 -8.07 16.56
C PHE A 222 1.03 -9.36 17.29
N GLN A 223 -0.01 -10.05 16.81
CA GLN A 223 -0.41 -11.33 17.39
C GLN A 223 0.70 -12.36 17.23
N GLU A 224 1.27 -12.50 16.04
CA GLU A 224 2.38 -13.41 15.70
C GLU A 224 3.66 -13.10 16.50
N LEU A 225 4.06 -11.83 16.59
CA LEU A 225 5.24 -11.42 17.36
C LEU A 225 5.14 -11.79 18.85
N LEU A 226 3.92 -11.78 19.40
CA LEU A 226 3.64 -12.08 20.79
C LEU A 226 3.20 -13.53 21.01
N GLN A 227 3.19 -14.39 19.98
CA GLN A 227 2.95 -15.82 20.15
C GLN A 227 4.03 -16.42 21.04
N VAL A 228 3.60 -17.32 21.92
CA VAL A 228 4.47 -18.11 22.79
C VAL A 228 4.03 -19.57 22.71
N PRO A 229 4.96 -20.53 22.77
CA PRO A 229 4.62 -21.96 22.85
C PRO A 229 3.65 -22.22 24.01
N GLU A 230 2.72 -23.16 23.84
CA GLU A 230 1.70 -23.44 24.85
C GLU A 230 2.32 -23.84 26.20
N GLU A 231 3.46 -24.52 26.14
CA GLU A 231 4.24 -25.04 27.28
C GLU A 231 4.95 -23.95 28.11
N ALA A 232 5.04 -22.71 27.62
CA ALA A 232 5.79 -21.64 28.28
C ALA A 232 5.08 -21.15 29.57
N GLY A 233 5.53 -21.56 30.76
CA GLY A 233 4.98 -21.09 32.03
C GLY A 233 5.35 -19.63 32.39
N GLY A 234 4.62 -19.04 33.34
CA GLY A 234 4.97 -17.74 33.96
C GLY A 234 4.09 -16.55 33.55
N SER A 235 4.16 -15.47 34.34
CA SER A 235 3.34 -14.26 34.19
C SER A 235 3.55 -13.55 32.85
N VAL A 236 4.80 -13.48 32.38
CA VAL A 236 5.16 -12.88 31.07
C VAL A 236 4.57 -13.68 29.91
N ALA A 237 4.62 -15.02 29.97
CA ALA A 237 4.02 -15.87 28.96
C ALA A 237 2.48 -15.73 28.94
N SER A 238 1.84 -15.65 30.12
CA SER A 238 0.40 -15.38 30.22
C SER A 238 0.00 -14.03 29.64
N LEU A 239 0.77 -12.96 29.89
CA LEU A 239 0.55 -11.65 29.28
C LEU A 239 0.70 -11.72 27.76
N ARG A 240 1.78 -12.33 27.25
CA ARG A 240 1.99 -12.48 25.80
C ARG A 240 0.86 -13.28 25.14
N ARG A 241 0.36 -14.35 25.76
CA ARG A 241 -0.82 -15.10 25.29
C ARG A 241 -2.09 -14.25 25.24
N LEU A 242 -2.31 -13.39 26.22
CA LEU A 242 -3.49 -12.52 26.24
C LEU A 242 -3.49 -11.59 25.01
N PHE A 243 -2.35 -10.97 24.70
CA PHE A 243 -2.20 -10.11 23.52
C PHE A 243 -2.29 -10.90 22.21
N SER A 244 -1.67 -12.09 22.12
CA SER A 244 -1.66 -12.86 20.88
C SER A 244 -3.01 -13.49 20.55
N ARG A 245 -3.81 -13.90 21.55
CA ARG A 245 -5.13 -14.52 21.32
C ARG A 245 -6.28 -13.51 21.23
N ASN A 246 -6.20 -12.37 21.92
CA ASN A 246 -7.29 -11.40 21.93
C ASN A 246 -7.18 -10.40 20.77
N ARG A 247 -8.00 -10.63 19.73
CA ARG A 247 -8.06 -9.73 18.57
C ARG A 247 -8.42 -8.28 18.92
N PHE A 248 -9.25 -8.03 19.93
CA PHE A 248 -9.64 -6.67 20.31
C PHE A 248 -8.44 -5.95 20.90
N LEU A 249 -7.73 -6.58 21.83
CA LEU A 249 -6.54 -6.02 22.46
C LEU A 249 -5.44 -5.73 21.44
N ALA A 250 -5.16 -6.68 20.54
CA ALA A 250 -4.18 -6.48 19.47
C ALA A 250 -4.59 -5.36 18.50
N THR A 251 -5.89 -5.22 18.20
CA THR A 251 -6.42 -4.09 17.40
C THR A 251 -6.24 -2.78 18.16
N THR A 252 -6.58 -2.73 19.45
CA THR A 252 -6.46 -1.51 20.27
C THR A 252 -5.03 -0.99 20.25
N VAL A 253 -4.04 -1.86 20.44
CA VAL A 253 -2.62 -1.47 20.38
C VAL A 253 -2.27 -0.91 18.99
N THR A 254 -2.66 -1.63 17.93
CA THR A 254 -2.38 -1.23 16.54
C THR A 254 -2.97 0.15 16.23
N VAL A 255 -4.25 0.34 16.52
CA VAL A 255 -5.00 1.57 16.24
C VAL A 255 -4.57 2.71 17.14
N PHE A 256 -4.20 2.44 18.39
CA PHE A 256 -3.72 3.45 19.32
C PHE A 256 -2.42 4.08 18.83
N PHE A 257 -1.41 3.27 18.49
CA PHE A 257 -0.13 3.81 18.01
C PHE A 257 -0.25 4.47 16.64
N GLY A 258 -1.00 3.87 15.70
CA GLY A 258 -1.26 4.49 14.40
C GLY A 258 -2.05 5.80 14.52
N GLY A 259 -3.08 5.81 15.38
CA GLY A 259 -3.90 6.99 15.64
C GLY A 259 -3.15 8.09 16.37
N TRP A 260 -2.28 7.76 17.32
CA TRP A 260 -1.42 8.73 17.99
C TRP A 260 -0.47 9.41 17.00
N LEU A 261 0.16 8.64 16.11
CA LEU A 261 1.00 9.18 15.04
C LEU A 261 0.20 10.09 14.10
N ALA A 262 -0.98 9.63 13.65
CA ALA A 262 -1.84 10.41 12.77
C ALA A 262 -2.36 11.70 13.43
N LEU A 263 -2.72 11.68 14.71
CA LEU A 263 -3.24 12.86 15.42
C LEU A 263 -2.14 13.86 15.81
N SER A 264 -0.90 13.39 16.00
CA SER A 264 0.25 14.25 16.29
C SER A 264 0.86 14.91 15.05
N GLY A 265 0.48 14.48 13.84
CA GLY A 265 1.09 14.97 12.60
C GLY A 265 2.42 14.26 12.26
N GLY A 266 2.75 13.18 12.97
CA GLY A 266 3.99 12.42 12.81
C GLY A 266 4.04 11.63 11.50
N GLU A 267 2.92 11.50 10.77
CA GLU A 267 2.81 10.73 9.53
C GLU A 267 3.80 11.20 8.44
N ARG A 268 4.01 12.52 8.33
CA ARG A 268 4.93 13.10 7.34
C ARG A 268 6.39 12.81 7.67
N THR A 269 6.70 12.72 8.95
CA THR A 269 8.06 12.50 9.47
C THR A 269 8.50 11.05 9.26
N ILE A 270 7.59 10.08 9.40
CA ILE A 270 7.92 8.65 9.26
C ILE A 270 7.88 8.15 7.80
N TRP A 271 7.33 8.94 6.87
CA TRP A 271 7.10 8.51 5.49
C TRP A 271 8.36 7.97 4.77
N PRO A 272 9.54 8.61 4.86
CA PRO A 272 10.72 8.09 4.18
C PRO A 272 11.15 6.72 4.72
N ILE A 273 11.05 6.50 6.04
CA ILE A 273 11.34 5.19 6.65
C ILE A 273 10.28 4.16 6.28
N PHE A 274 9.01 4.56 6.20
CA PHE A 274 7.96 3.67 5.70
C PHE A 274 8.29 3.17 4.29
N GLY A 275 8.67 4.06 3.38
CA GLY A 275 9.07 3.67 2.03
C GLY A 275 10.27 2.73 2.02
N ALA A 276 11.29 2.98 2.85
CA ALA A 276 12.47 2.13 2.93
C ALA A 276 12.16 0.74 3.54
N ALA A 277 11.32 0.68 4.59
CA ALA A 277 10.82 -0.56 5.16
C ALA A 277 9.96 -1.35 4.16
N ASN A 278 9.18 -0.66 3.34
CA ASN A 278 8.41 -1.28 2.26
C ASN A 278 9.32 -1.92 1.20
N GLN A 279 10.45 -1.27 0.85
CA GLN A 279 11.42 -1.88 -0.06
C GLN A 279 12.16 -3.06 0.56
N LEU A 280 12.40 -3.03 1.87
CA LEU A 280 12.93 -4.21 2.58
C LEU A 280 11.95 -5.39 2.49
N LEU A 281 10.65 -5.17 2.72
CA LEU A 281 9.63 -6.22 2.56
C LEU A 281 9.63 -6.80 1.14
N ALA A 282 9.81 -5.97 0.11
CA ALA A 282 9.93 -6.45 -1.26
C ALA A 282 11.18 -7.30 -1.47
N ALA A 283 12.33 -6.85 -0.97
CA ALA A 283 13.59 -7.61 -1.04
C ALA A 283 13.42 -8.98 -0.37
N LEU A 284 12.73 -9.04 0.77
CA LEU A 284 12.43 -10.28 1.48
C LEU A 284 11.45 -11.17 0.73
N ALA A 285 10.42 -10.61 0.09
CA ALA A 285 9.50 -11.38 -0.74
C ALA A 285 10.24 -12.06 -1.91
N PHE A 286 11.07 -11.31 -2.65
CA PHE A 286 11.90 -11.87 -3.72
C PHE A 286 12.86 -12.93 -3.20
N LEU A 287 13.52 -12.67 -2.07
CA LEU A 287 14.46 -13.60 -1.45
C LEU A 287 13.77 -14.90 -1.03
N ALA A 288 12.60 -14.81 -0.37
CA ALA A 288 11.83 -15.96 0.07
C ALA A 288 11.41 -16.84 -1.12
N VAL A 289 10.88 -16.22 -2.19
CA VAL A 289 10.49 -16.96 -3.41
C VAL A 289 11.71 -17.55 -4.11
N PHE A 290 12.82 -16.80 -4.18
CA PHE A 290 14.06 -17.27 -4.78
C PHE A 290 14.62 -18.50 -4.05
N VAL A 291 14.71 -18.44 -2.72
CA VAL A 291 15.17 -19.54 -1.88
C VAL A 291 14.23 -20.74 -1.99
N TRP A 292 12.92 -20.51 -1.94
CA TRP A 292 11.92 -21.58 -2.09
C TRP A 292 12.03 -22.30 -3.44
N MET A 293 12.12 -21.56 -4.55
CA MET A 293 12.28 -22.15 -5.88
C MET A 293 13.58 -22.94 -6.00
N ALA A 294 14.68 -22.42 -5.45
CA ALA A 294 15.97 -23.10 -5.44
C ALA A 294 15.91 -24.42 -4.64
N HIS A 295 15.28 -24.42 -3.46
CA HIS A 295 15.10 -25.63 -2.65
C HIS A 295 14.20 -26.68 -3.34
N ARG A 296 13.27 -26.24 -4.19
CA ARG A 296 12.40 -27.13 -4.97
C ARG A 296 13.06 -27.60 -6.28
N GLY A 297 14.34 -27.28 -6.50
CA GLY A 297 15.06 -27.64 -7.72
C GLY A 297 14.55 -26.93 -8.98
N LYS A 298 13.73 -25.89 -8.85
CA LYS A 298 13.19 -25.13 -9.98
C LYS A 298 14.18 -24.04 -10.42
N LYS A 299 14.18 -23.68 -11.71
CA LYS A 299 15.02 -22.60 -12.25
C LYS A 299 14.62 -21.26 -11.61
N ALA A 300 15.43 -20.78 -10.67
CA ALA A 300 15.16 -19.54 -9.92
C ALA A 300 16.00 -18.34 -10.37
N GLY A 301 16.89 -18.52 -11.36
CA GLY A 301 17.87 -17.49 -11.76
C GLY A 301 17.28 -16.13 -12.17
N PHE A 302 16.05 -16.12 -12.69
CA PHE A 302 15.35 -14.87 -13.06
C PHE A 302 15.00 -13.99 -11.85
N LEU A 303 14.93 -14.55 -10.63
CA LEU A 303 14.68 -13.82 -9.39
C LEU A 303 15.97 -13.26 -8.77
N ALA A 304 17.14 -13.77 -9.15
CA ALA A 304 18.41 -13.34 -8.55
C ALA A 304 18.68 -11.84 -8.81
N VAL A 305 18.48 -11.39 -10.06
CA VAL A 305 18.71 -9.99 -10.44
C VAL A 305 17.74 -9.04 -9.70
N PRO A 306 16.40 -9.24 -9.71
CA PRO A 306 15.49 -8.44 -8.90
C PRO A 306 15.82 -8.45 -7.41
N THR A 307 16.20 -9.61 -6.84
CA THR A 307 16.55 -9.72 -5.42
C THR A 307 17.75 -8.84 -5.08
N VAL A 308 18.85 -8.97 -5.82
CA VAL A 308 20.08 -8.18 -5.59
C VAL A 308 19.80 -6.69 -5.80
N PHE A 309 19.09 -6.35 -6.88
CA PHE A 309 18.71 -4.97 -7.15
C PHE A 309 17.92 -4.37 -5.99
N MET A 310 16.93 -5.09 -5.46
CA MET A 310 16.12 -4.61 -4.35
C MET A 310 16.92 -4.44 -3.05
N PHE A 311 17.87 -5.33 -2.75
CA PHE A 311 18.77 -5.14 -1.62
C PHE A 311 19.67 -3.91 -1.78
N LEU A 312 20.22 -3.67 -2.98
CA LEU A 312 21.04 -2.49 -3.25
C LEU A 312 20.24 -1.19 -3.10
N VAL A 313 19.03 -1.14 -3.67
CA VAL A 313 18.11 0.00 -3.53
C VAL A 313 17.76 0.24 -2.07
N THR A 314 17.39 -0.81 -1.35
CA THR A 314 16.96 -0.72 0.05
C THR A 314 18.11 -0.25 0.95
N LEU A 315 19.29 -0.87 0.85
CA LEU A 315 20.45 -0.51 1.66
C LEU A 315 20.97 0.90 1.31
N GLY A 316 21.01 1.25 0.02
CA GLY A 316 21.40 2.57 -0.42
C GLY A 316 20.45 3.67 0.09
N ALA A 317 19.15 3.42 0.04
CA ALA A 317 18.16 4.38 0.52
C ALA A 317 18.18 4.51 2.04
N LEU A 318 18.27 3.40 2.79
CA LEU A 318 18.40 3.42 4.25
C LEU A 318 19.68 4.13 4.68
N GLY A 319 20.80 3.94 3.96
CA GLY A 319 22.05 4.65 4.22
C GLY A 319 21.93 6.16 4.01
N TRP A 320 21.30 6.58 2.91
CA TRP A 320 21.03 7.99 2.64
C TRP A 320 20.13 8.61 3.71
N GLU A 321 18.99 7.97 4.02
CA GLU A 321 18.03 8.45 5.02
C GLU A 321 18.67 8.51 6.41
N ALA A 322 19.50 7.54 6.79
CA ALA A 322 20.21 7.55 8.07
C ALA A 322 21.10 8.79 8.23
N VAL A 323 21.90 9.13 7.21
CA VAL A 323 22.74 10.34 7.21
C VAL A 323 21.88 11.59 7.30
N HIS A 324 20.84 11.68 6.47
CA HIS A 324 19.90 12.81 6.46
C HIS A 324 19.19 13.02 7.80
N PHE A 325 18.80 11.94 8.48
CA PHE A 325 18.19 12.03 9.81
C PHE A 325 19.18 12.47 10.88
N VAL A 326 20.44 12.07 10.81
CA VAL A 326 21.50 12.55 11.70
C VAL A 326 21.72 14.05 11.49
N GLU A 327 21.82 14.52 10.24
CA GLU A 327 21.95 15.94 9.91
C GLU A 327 20.78 16.77 10.44
N LYS A 328 19.56 16.25 10.33
CA LYS A 328 18.34 16.86 10.90
C LYS A 328 18.16 16.65 12.40
N LYS A 329 19.13 16.04 13.09
CA LYS A 329 19.09 15.70 14.53
C LYS A 329 17.89 14.84 14.94
N ASN A 330 17.32 14.08 14.00
CA ASN A 330 16.24 13.14 14.26
C ASN A 330 16.82 11.75 14.61
N TRP A 331 17.33 11.64 15.84
CA TRP A 331 18.03 10.44 16.30
C TRP A 331 17.16 9.18 16.31
N ILE A 332 15.85 9.32 16.57
CA ILE A 332 14.92 8.18 16.59
C ILE A 332 14.86 7.53 15.21
N LEU A 333 14.65 8.34 14.16
CA LEU A 333 14.58 7.84 12.79
C LEU A 333 15.94 7.37 12.28
N ALA A 334 17.03 8.04 12.65
CA ALA A 334 18.38 7.60 12.31
C ALA A 334 18.67 6.19 12.86
N VAL A 335 18.37 5.94 14.14
CA VAL A 335 18.56 4.62 14.76
C VAL A 335 17.69 3.57 14.09
N LEU A 336 16.43 3.91 13.78
CA LEU A 336 15.52 2.99 13.10
C LEU A 336 15.99 2.65 11.68
N ALA A 337 16.50 3.62 10.92
CA ALA A 337 17.06 3.40 9.59
C ALA A 337 18.28 2.47 9.64
N VAL A 338 19.21 2.70 10.58
CA VAL A 338 20.38 1.83 10.79
C VAL A 338 19.94 0.42 11.20
N PHE A 339 18.97 0.30 12.12
CA PHE A 339 18.43 -0.98 12.55
C PHE A 339 17.85 -1.77 11.37
N LEU A 340 17.05 -1.13 10.50
CA LEU A 340 16.50 -1.76 9.31
C LEU A 340 17.60 -2.16 8.31
N ALA A 341 18.66 -1.37 8.18
CA ALA A 341 19.78 -1.68 7.30
C ALA A 341 20.55 -2.91 7.80
N VAL A 342 20.83 -2.98 9.10
CA VAL A 342 21.46 -4.15 9.73
C VAL A 342 20.59 -5.39 9.53
N LEU A 343 19.28 -5.28 9.76
CA LEU A 343 18.33 -6.37 9.54
C LEU A 343 18.36 -6.87 8.09
N ALA A 344 18.39 -5.95 7.12
CA ALA A 344 18.49 -6.30 5.71
C ALA A 344 19.78 -7.08 5.38
N VAL A 345 20.92 -6.66 5.93
CA VAL A 345 22.21 -7.35 5.74
C VAL A 345 22.20 -8.74 6.37
N VAL A 346 21.68 -8.87 7.60
CA VAL A 346 21.57 -10.16 8.30
C VAL A 346 20.73 -11.13 7.48
N LEU A 347 19.57 -10.70 6.99
CA LEU A 347 18.66 -11.55 6.21
C LEU A 347 19.26 -11.96 4.85
N ALA A 348 19.97 -11.05 4.17
CA ALA A 348 20.69 -11.38 2.94
C ALA A 348 21.76 -12.45 3.19
N PHE A 349 22.47 -12.34 4.32
CA PHE A 349 23.51 -13.29 4.69
C PHE A 349 22.96 -14.67 5.09
N ASP A 350 21.87 -14.71 5.85
CA ASP A 350 21.21 -15.97 6.21
C ASP A 350 20.68 -16.71 4.98
N ALA A 351 20.09 -15.99 4.02
CA ALA A 351 19.68 -16.63 2.77
C ALA A 351 20.87 -17.13 1.93
N PHE A 352 21.98 -16.39 1.89
CA PHE A 352 23.20 -16.87 1.22
C PHE A 352 23.72 -18.16 1.86
N ARG A 353 23.72 -18.26 3.20
CA ARG A 353 24.10 -19.47 3.93
C ARG A 353 23.19 -20.65 3.60
N VAL A 354 21.88 -20.43 3.60
CA VAL A 354 20.87 -21.45 3.30
C VAL A 354 21.03 -21.98 1.86
N LEU A 355 21.20 -21.09 0.88
CA LEU A 355 21.44 -21.47 -0.51
C LEU A 355 22.76 -22.22 -0.71
N SER A 356 23.82 -21.79 -0.03
CA SER A 356 25.15 -22.41 -0.12
C SER A 356 25.14 -23.83 0.45
N ARG A 357 24.43 -24.06 1.57
CA ARG A 357 24.26 -25.39 2.17
C ARG A 357 23.43 -26.31 1.26
N SER A 358 22.29 -25.84 0.76
CA SER A 358 21.44 -26.61 -0.16
C SER A 358 22.21 -27.08 -1.41
N ARG A 359 23.09 -26.23 -1.95
CA ARG A 359 23.97 -26.58 -3.07
C ARG A 359 25.06 -27.59 -2.70
N ALA A 360 25.61 -27.50 -1.49
CA ALA A 360 26.64 -28.42 -0.99
C ALA A 360 26.08 -29.81 -0.65
N GLU A 361 24.84 -29.88 -0.17
CA GLU A 361 24.19 -31.12 0.28
C GLU A 361 23.48 -31.90 -0.86
N GLY A 362 23.45 -31.36 -2.09
CA GLY A 362 22.80 -32.03 -3.23
C GLY A 362 21.32 -32.34 -2.97
N ALA A 363 20.63 -31.46 -2.24
CA ALA A 363 19.33 -31.75 -1.65
C ALA A 363 18.29 -32.22 -2.69
N SER A 364 17.71 -33.39 -2.46
CA SER A 364 16.50 -33.84 -3.18
C SER A 364 15.34 -32.90 -2.88
N PRO A 365 14.47 -32.61 -3.88
CA PRO A 365 13.35 -31.71 -3.67
C PRO A 365 12.43 -32.25 -2.56
N ALA A 366 12.08 -31.38 -1.60
CA ALA A 366 11.11 -31.72 -0.57
C ALA A 366 9.77 -32.16 -1.22
N PRO A 367 9.04 -33.15 -0.66
CA PRO A 367 7.76 -33.59 -1.20
C PRO A 367 6.72 -32.44 -1.24
N GLU A 368 5.77 -32.53 -2.17
CA GLU A 368 4.65 -31.58 -2.26
C GLU A 368 3.79 -31.65 -0.98
N PRO A 369 3.42 -30.51 -0.36
CA PRO A 369 2.31 -30.50 0.58
C PRO A 369 1.01 -30.75 -0.19
N GLU A 370 0.24 -31.75 0.25
CA GLU A 370 -1.09 -32.11 -0.28
C GLU A 370 -2.11 -30.95 -0.18
#